data_AF-A0A7S3HAH2-F1
#
_entry.id   AF-A0A7S3HAH2-F1
#
_cell.length_a   1.000
_cell.length_b   1.000
_cell.length_c   1.000
_cell.angle_alpha   90.00
_cell.angle_beta   90.00
_cell.angle_gamma   90.00
#
_symmetry.space_group_name_H-M   'P 1'
#
loop_
_entity.id
_entity.type
_entity.pdbx_description
1 polymer ?
#
loop_
_entity_poly.entity_id
_entity_poly.type
_entity_poly.pdbx_seq_one_letter_code
_entity_poly.pdbx_strand_id
1 'polypeptide(L)'
;PDATDPKLRSRESGFQTKAVKADLPRYKCYFDDSLAIMWASPAKKQHMQTMGFLDKCGGIVDIHERRRGYFLAEKDIKRMEQIGAEHKRDREVDRKRQETLTEREYVTQQRLARIAAERDKKRLRRAGGS
;
A
#
# COMPACT_ATOMS: atom_id res chain seq x y z
N PRO A 1 25.73 3.18 -64.80
CA PRO A 1 25.94 1.73 -64.97
C PRO A 1 25.31 0.96 -63.80
N ASP A 2 24.17 0.32 -64.06
CA ASP A 2 23.49 -0.54 -63.09
C ASP A 2 24.45 -1.62 -62.57
N ALA A 3 24.45 -1.83 -61.26
CA ALA A 3 25.21 -2.91 -60.65
C ALA A 3 24.76 -4.26 -61.24
N THR A 4 25.65 -4.88 -62.03
CA THR A 4 25.44 -6.18 -62.69
C THR A 4 25.70 -7.36 -61.75
N ASP A 5 26.34 -7.13 -60.61
CA ASP A 5 26.62 -8.17 -59.63
C ASP A 5 25.38 -8.43 -58.73
N PRO A 6 24.79 -9.63 -58.77
CA PRO A 6 23.61 -9.97 -57.97
C PRO A 6 23.85 -9.85 -56.45
N LYS A 7 25.09 -9.93 -55.97
CA LYS A 7 25.41 -9.71 -54.54
C LYS A 7 25.30 -8.25 -54.13
N LEU A 8 25.67 -7.33 -55.02
CA LEU A 8 25.52 -5.89 -54.79
C LEU A 8 24.05 -5.48 -54.79
N ARG A 9 23.26 -6.00 -55.75
CA ARG A 9 21.80 -5.81 -55.77
C ARG A 9 21.12 -6.37 -54.52
N SER A 10 21.52 -7.54 -54.03
CA SER A 10 20.99 -8.11 -52.80
C SER A 10 21.30 -7.28 -51.55
N ARG A 11 22.48 -6.65 -51.49
CA ARG A 11 22.84 -5.70 -50.41
C ARG A 11 22.02 -4.42 -50.48
N GLU A 12 21.77 -3.90 -51.68
CA GLU A 12 20.97 -2.69 -51.90
C GLU A 12 19.48 -2.94 -51.59
N SER A 13 18.92 -4.11 -51.95
CA SER A 13 17.54 -4.47 -51.65
C SER A 13 17.26 -4.78 -50.18
N GLY A 14 18.31 -5.09 -49.40
CA GLY A 14 18.19 -5.44 -47.98
C GLY A 14 18.12 -4.22 -47.05
N PHE A 15 18.46 -3.02 -47.54
CA PHE A 15 18.47 -1.80 -46.74
C PHE A 15 17.05 -1.18 -46.69
N GLN A 16 16.13 -1.85 -46.00
CA GLN A 16 14.80 -1.31 -45.71
C GLN A 16 14.86 -0.38 -44.49
N THR A 17 15.10 0.91 -44.71
CA THR A 17 14.98 1.94 -43.67
C THR A 17 13.51 2.26 -43.42
N LYS A 18 12.87 1.50 -42.51
CA LYS A 18 11.55 1.85 -41.99
C LYS A 18 11.73 2.85 -40.84
N ALA A 19 11.34 4.10 -41.08
CA ALA A 19 11.26 5.10 -40.02
C ALA A 19 10.03 4.78 -39.13
N VAL A 20 10.24 3.98 -38.09
CA VAL A 20 9.25 3.73 -37.05
C VAL A 20 9.57 4.64 -35.89
N LYS A 21 8.53 5.27 -35.31
CA LYS A 21 8.67 6.03 -34.07
C LYS A 21 8.86 5.02 -32.93
N ALA A 22 10.10 4.59 -32.74
CA ALA A 22 10.52 3.69 -31.67
C ALA A 22 11.18 4.53 -30.57
N ASP A 23 10.99 4.10 -29.32
CA ASP A 23 11.72 4.70 -28.22
C ASP A 23 13.22 4.45 -28.41
N LEU A 24 14.03 5.48 -28.09
CA LEU A 24 15.48 5.35 -28.10
C LEU A 24 15.90 4.19 -27.19
N PRO A 25 16.77 3.27 -27.66
CA PRO A 25 17.25 2.19 -26.82
C PRO A 25 17.95 2.79 -25.60
N ARG A 26 17.40 2.51 -24.41
CA ARG A 26 18.02 2.93 -23.15
C ARG A 26 19.13 1.96 -22.82
N TYR A 27 20.36 2.42 -22.94
CA TYR A 27 21.51 1.68 -22.46
C TYR A 27 21.46 1.57 -20.92
N LYS A 28 21.57 0.35 -20.40
CA LYS A 28 21.59 0.06 -18.97
C LYS A 28 22.98 -0.47 -18.59
N CYS A 29 23.84 0.41 -18.07
CA CYS A 29 25.23 0.08 -17.73
C CYS A 29 25.41 -1.03 -16.67
N TYR A 30 24.36 -1.31 -15.90
CA TYR A 30 24.35 -2.36 -14.88
C TYR A 30 24.24 -3.77 -15.46
N PHE A 31 23.71 -3.92 -16.67
CA PHE A 31 23.57 -5.21 -17.36
C PHE A 31 24.65 -5.41 -18.43
N ASP A 32 25.64 -4.52 -18.47
CA ASP A 32 26.76 -4.64 -19.41
C ASP A 32 27.86 -5.51 -18.80
N ASP A 33 28.14 -6.64 -19.46
CA ASP A 33 29.18 -7.58 -19.06
C ASP A 33 30.57 -6.93 -19.01
N SER A 34 30.84 -5.98 -19.91
CA SER A 34 32.12 -5.27 -19.95
C SER A 34 32.33 -4.37 -18.73
N LEU A 35 31.23 -3.95 -18.08
CA LEU A 35 31.24 -3.13 -16.87
C LEU A 35 31.03 -3.96 -15.59
N ALA A 36 30.84 -5.28 -15.68
CA ALA A 36 30.58 -6.13 -14.53
C ALA A 36 31.65 -6.02 -13.42
N ILE A 37 32.92 -5.86 -13.82
CA ILE A 37 34.06 -5.68 -12.90
C ILE A 37 33.92 -4.38 -12.08
N MET A 38 33.41 -3.31 -12.69
CA MET A 38 33.19 -2.02 -12.01
C MET A 38 32.19 -2.17 -10.86
N TRP A 39 31.19 -3.04 -11.03
CA TRP A 39 30.13 -3.33 -10.07
C TRP A 39 30.50 -4.43 -9.07
N ALA A 40 31.63 -5.12 -9.26
CA ALA A 40 32.11 -6.17 -8.37
C ALA A 40 32.69 -5.64 -7.04
N SER A 41 33.04 -4.35 -6.98
CA SER A 41 33.62 -3.70 -5.79
C SER A 41 32.70 -3.80 -4.56
N PRO A 42 33.20 -4.26 -3.39
CA PRO A 42 32.39 -4.42 -2.18
C PRO A 42 31.71 -3.13 -1.71
N ALA A 43 32.42 -2.00 -1.75
CA ALA A 43 31.88 -0.70 -1.36
C ALA A 43 30.71 -0.27 -2.27
N LYS A 44 30.86 -0.50 -3.59
CA LYS A 44 29.79 -0.21 -4.55
C LYS A 44 28.62 -1.18 -4.40
N LYS A 45 28.86 -2.47 -4.14
CA LYS A 45 27.80 -3.44 -3.86
C LYS A 45 26.99 -3.07 -2.63
N GLN A 46 27.63 -2.69 -1.54
CA GLN A 46 26.95 -2.23 -0.33
C GLN A 46 26.06 -1.01 -0.63
N HIS A 47 26.59 -0.04 -1.37
CA HIS A 47 25.83 1.13 -1.77
C HIS A 47 24.61 0.79 -2.66
N MET A 48 24.80 -0.09 -3.67
CA MET A 48 23.72 -0.57 -4.53
C MET A 48 22.67 -1.37 -3.76
N GLN A 49 23.08 -2.12 -2.74
CA GLN A 49 22.17 -2.85 -1.86
C GLN A 49 21.33 -1.89 -1.02
N THR A 50 21.93 -0.84 -0.45
CA THR A 50 21.20 0.21 0.29
C THR A 50 20.18 0.92 -0.59
N MET A 51 20.51 1.16 -1.86
CA MET A 51 19.60 1.78 -2.82
C MET A 51 18.55 0.83 -3.42
N GLY A 52 18.62 -0.47 -3.13
CA GLY A 52 17.66 -1.45 -3.64
C GLY A 52 17.88 -1.88 -5.10
N PHE A 53 19.07 -1.64 -5.66
CA PHE A 53 19.46 -2.13 -6.99
C PHE A 53 19.91 -3.59 -6.98
N LEU A 54 20.10 -4.20 -5.81
CA LEU A 54 20.48 -5.61 -5.67
C LEU A 54 19.38 -6.41 -4.97
N ASP A 55 19.15 -7.64 -5.44
CA ASP A 55 18.31 -8.63 -4.78
C ASP A 55 19.05 -9.26 -3.58
N LYS A 56 18.34 -10.06 -2.76
CA LYS A 56 18.89 -10.79 -1.61
C LYS A 56 20.05 -11.74 -1.99
N CYS A 57 20.08 -12.20 -3.23
CA CYS A 57 21.14 -13.02 -3.79
C CYS A 57 22.30 -12.20 -4.41
N GLY A 58 22.22 -10.86 -4.38
CA GLY A 58 23.24 -9.96 -4.93
C GLY A 58 23.15 -9.74 -6.45
N GLY A 59 22.06 -10.17 -7.10
CA GLY A 59 21.80 -9.91 -8.51
C GLY A 59 21.25 -8.51 -8.75
N ILE A 60 21.62 -7.89 -9.88
CA ILE A 60 21.15 -6.55 -10.27
C ILE A 60 19.68 -6.61 -10.67
N VAL A 61 18.88 -5.73 -10.08
CA VAL A 61 17.44 -5.61 -10.32
C VAL A 61 17.18 -4.37 -11.18
N ASP A 62 16.45 -4.53 -12.27
CA ASP A 62 15.97 -3.38 -13.02
C ASP A 62 14.77 -2.75 -12.31
N ILE A 63 15.03 -1.61 -11.67
CA ILE A 63 14.00 -0.81 -11.00
C ILE A 63 12.96 -0.31 -12.00
N HIS A 64 13.32 -0.05 -13.26
CA HIS A 64 12.38 0.45 -14.26
C HIS A 64 11.33 -0.59 -14.66
N GLU A 65 11.73 -1.86 -14.78
CA GLU A 65 10.81 -2.98 -15.00
C GLU A 65 9.94 -3.25 -13.77
N ARG A 66 10.51 -3.12 -12.55
CA ARG A 66 9.77 -3.38 -11.30
C ARG A 66 8.99 -2.17 -10.75
N ARG A 67 9.15 -0.98 -11.35
CA ARG A 67 8.54 0.28 -10.87
C ARG A 67 7.03 0.19 -10.71
N ARG A 68 6.35 -0.48 -11.66
CA ARG A 68 4.90 -0.68 -11.59
C ARG A 68 4.51 -1.57 -10.40
N GLY A 69 5.29 -2.60 -10.11
CA GLY A 69 5.08 -3.48 -8.96
C GLY A 69 5.24 -2.73 -7.63
N TYR A 70 6.30 -1.94 -7.49
CA TYR A 70 6.50 -1.11 -6.30
C TYR A 70 5.39 -0.08 -6.11
N PHE A 71 4.95 0.57 -7.19
CA PHE A 71 3.83 1.52 -7.13
C PHE A 71 2.52 0.86 -6.65
N LEU A 72 2.21 -0.34 -7.15
CA LEU A 72 1.03 -1.09 -6.69
C LEU A 72 1.14 -1.48 -5.22
N ALA A 73 2.30 -1.99 -4.80
CA ALA A 73 2.55 -2.34 -3.41
C ALA A 73 2.43 -1.12 -2.47
N GLU A 74 2.98 0.03 -2.85
CA GLU A 74 2.88 1.27 -2.08
C GLU A 74 1.41 1.74 -1.96
N LYS A 75 0.65 1.64 -3.06
CA LYS A 75 -0.78 1.93 -3.06
C LYS A 75 -1.55 1.01 -2.10
N ASP A 76 -1.24 -0.28 -2.10
CA ASP A 76 -1.90 -1.26 -1.23
C ASP A 76 -1.55 -1.03 0.24
N ILE A 77 -0.29 -0.70 0.56
CA ILE A 77 0.12 -0.32 1.93
C ILE A 77 -0.69 0.88 2.41
N LYS A 78 -0.75 1.96 1.63
CA LYS A 78 -1.53 3.16 1.99
C LYS A 78 -3.01 2.84 2.20
N ARG A 79 -3.57 1.94 1.38
CA ARG A 79 -4.96 1.50 1.53
C ARG A 79 -5.17 0.74 2.85
N MET A 80 -4.25 -0.16 3.20
CA MET A 80 -4.32 -0.92 4.44
C MET A 80 -4.18 -0.01 5.67
N GLU A 81 -3.31 0.99 5.61
CA GLU A 81 -3.18 2.01 6.67
C GLU A 81 -4.48 2.81 6.85
N GLN A 82 -5.12 3.21 5.76
CA GLN A 82 -6.42 3.92 5.80
C GLN A 82 -7.52 3.06 6.42
N ILE A 83 -7.64 1.80 6.01
CA ILE A 83 -8.61 0.85 6.57
C ILE A 83 -8.34 0.63 8.08
N GLY A 84 -7.06 0.48 8.46
CA GLY A 84 -6.68 0.35 9.86
C GLY A 84 -7.06 1.57 10.70
N ALA A 85 -6.87 2.78 10.17
CA ALA A 85 -7.27 4.02 10.82
C ALA A 85 -8.80 4.16 10.93
N GLU A 86 -9.54 3.74 9.91
CA GLU A 86 -11.00 3.69 9.93
C GLU A 86 -11.52 2.74 11.00
N HIS A 87 -11.07 1.49 11.01
CA HIS A 87 -11.46 0.53 12.05
C HIS A 87 -11.12 0.99 13.46
N LYS A 88 -10.00 1.69 13.65
CA LYS A 88 -9.65 2.27 14.96
C LYS A 88 -10.65 3.35 15.37
N ARG A 89 -11.06 4.22 14.45
CA ARG A 89 -12.09 5.24 14.70
C ARG A 89 -13.44 4.60 15.03
N ASP A 90 -13.87 3.61 14.27
CA ASP A 90 -15.16 2.93 14.48
C ASP A 90 -15.21 2.28 15.85
N ARG A 91 -14.16 1.56 16.25
CA ARG A 91 -14.06 0.96 17.59
C ARG A 91 -14.13 2.00 18.70
N GLU A 92 -13.52 3.17 18.51
CA GLU A 92 -13.59 4.24 19.51
C GLU A 92 -14.99 4.84 19.60
N VAL A 93 -15.67 5.03 18.47
CA VAL A 93 -17.06 5.50 18.40
C VAL A 93 -18.00 4.50 19.08
N ASP A 94 -17.86 3.21 18.76
CA ASP A 94 -18.67 2.14 19.36
C ASP A 94 -18.45 2.06 20.87
N ARG A 95 -17.20 2.19 21.33
CA ARG A 95 -16.89 2.23 22.77
C ARG A 95 -17.60 3.41 23.46
N LYS A 96 -17.47 4.62 22.93
CA LYS A 96 -18.14 5.82 23.47
C LYS A 96 -19.66 5.68 23.47
N ARG A 97 -20.21 5.06 22.42
CA ARG A 97 -21.64 4.79 22.31
C ARG A 97 -22.10 3.81 23.39
N GLN A 98 -21.34 2.73 23.62
CA GLN A 98 -21.62 1.76 24.69
C GLN A 98 -21.56 2.43 26.07
N GLU A 99 -20.52 3.22 26.35
CA GLU A 99 -20.39 3.98 27.60
C GLU A 99 -21.59 4.92 27.83
N THR A 100 -22.03 5.61 26.79
CA THR A 100 -23.20 6.51 26.88
C THR A 100 -24.49 5.73 27.15
N LEU A 101 -24.66 4.55 26.54
CA LEU A 101 -25.84 3.71 26.75
C LEU A 101 -25.88 3.15 28.18
N THR A 102 -24.75 2.63 28.68
CA THR A 102 -24.67 2.08 30.04
C THR A 102 -24.93 3.15 31.09
N GLU A 103 -24.42 4.37 30.90
CA GLU A 103 -24.71 5.50 31.80
C GLU A 103 -26.19 5.87 31.78
N ARG A 104 -26.82 5.93 30.60
CA ARG A 104 -28.27 6.19 30.47
C ARG A 104 -29.11 5.11 31.15
N GLU A 105 -28.75 3.86 30.99
CA GLU A 105 -29.42 2.72 31.64
C GLU A 105 -29.28 2.82 33.15
N TYR A 106 -28.09 3.12 33.65
CA TYR A 106 -27.83 3.31 35.08
C TYR A 106 -28.68 4.42 35.69
N VAL A 107 -28.73 5.59 35.05
CA VAL A 107 -29.56 6.73 35.49
C VAL A 107 -31.05 6.37 35.48
N THR A 108 -31.49 5.65 34.45
CA THR A 108 -32.89 5.21 34.33
C THR A 108 -33.25 4.22 35.44
N GLN A 109 -32.38 3.25 35.74
CA GLN A 109 -32.57 2.32 36.85
C GLN A 109 -32.63 3.03 38.20
N GLN A 110 -31.74 4.00 38.46
CA GLN A 110 -31.80 4.80 39.68
C GLN A 110 -33.14 5.56 39.80
N ARG A 111 -33.62 6.16 38.70
CA ARG A 111 -34.89 6.88 38.69
C ARG A 111 -36.06 5.95 39.00
N LEU A 112 -36.10 4.77 38.38
CA LEU A 112 -37.14 3.77 38.64
C LEU A 112 -37.11 3.27 40.10
N ALA A 113 -35.93 3.04 40.67
CA ALA A 113 -35.77 2.65 42.06
C ALA A 113 -36.29 3.73 43.02
N ARG A 114 -35.98 5.02 42.76
CA ARG A 114 -36.52 6.14 43.55
C ARG A 114 -38.05 6.20 43.48
N ILE A 115 -38.63 6.07 42.29
CA ILE A 115 -40.09 6.06 42.10
C ILE A 115 -40.74 4.90 42.86
N ALA A 116 -40.15 3.70 42.79
CA ALA A 116 -40.64 2.53 43.51
C ALA A 116 -40.64 2.78 45.04
N ALA A 117 -39.52 3.26 45.58
CA ALA A 117 -39.41 3.58 47.01
C ALA A 117 -40.42 4.64 47.48
N GLU A 118 -40.70 5.66 46.66
CA GLU A 118 -41.74 6.65 46.97
C GLU A 118 -43.16 6.05 46.96
N ARG A 119 -43.45 5.16 46.01
CA ARG A 119 -44.76 4.47 45.94
C ARG A 119 -44.97 3.58 47.16
N ASP A 120 -43.94 2.87 47.60
CA ASP A 120 -44.01 2.01 48.78
C ASP A 120 -44.21 2.82 50.06
N LYS A 121 -43.49 3.95 50.22
CA LYS A 121 -43.73 4.89 51.34
C LYS A 121 -45.17 5.40 51.36
N LYS A 122 -45.75 5.75 50.20
CA LYS A 122 -47.15 6.19 50.10
C LYS A 122 -48.14 5.07 50.44
N ARG A 123 -47.86 3.82 50.05
CA ARG A 123 -48.68 2.65 50.42
C ARG A 123 -48.67 2.41 51.94
N LEU A 124 -47.49 2.42 52.56
CA LEU A 124 -47.34 2.24 54.00
C LEU A 124 -48.08 3.32 54.81
N ARG A 125 -47.99 4.59 54.39
CA ARG A 125 -48.75 5.69 55.02
C ARG A 125 -50.26 5.52 54.93
N ARG A 126 -50.78 4.89 53.87
CA ARG A 126 -52.22 4.60 53.73
C ARG A 126 -52.64 3.40 54.57
N ALA A 127 -51.77 2.41 54.74
CA ALA A 127 -52.05 1.20 55.51
C ALA A 127 -51.98 1.43 57.04
N GLY A 128 -51.11 2.32 57.52
CA GLY A 128 -50.96 2.64 58.94
C GLY A 128 -51.85 3.79 59.44
N GLY A 129 -52.80 4.26 58.63
CA GLY A 129 -53.73 5.33 58.97
C GLY A 129 -55.17 4.86 59.23
N SER A 130 -55.36 3.59 59.58
CA SER A 130 -56.64 3.01 60.02
C SER A 130 -56.55 2.55 61.47
#